data_AF-A0A502EFW6-F1
#
_entry.id   AF-A0A502EFW6-F1
#
_cell.length_a   1.000
_cell.length_b   1.000
_cell.length_c   1.000
_cell.angle_alpha   90.00
_cell.angle_beta   90.00
_cell.angle_gamma   90.00
#
_symmetry.space_group_name_H-M   'P 1'
#
loop_
_entity.id
_entity.type
_entity.pdbx_description
1 polymer ?
#
loop_
_entity_poly.entity_id
_entity_poly.type
_entity_poly.pdbx_seq_one_letter_code
_entity_poly.pdbx_strand_id
1 'polypeptide(L)'
;MEKIWANSGDSHFLEPDTLWQDNLPARLAELVPRAEKDPDGEWETVHIDGMSFRRKLPTSAAKQFEALSTRAPGSGDVDLRMIDLDQEGIWGELVFPSLGMWSSSFRTPEVLREALRVSNDWAWETIDKPQPRLVATAQVSTLDIGDAVVELERCAELGYRAVFMPVTPHPLQKDYNRDEWEPFWAAAEAARMVIAFHIGTDPIDLSKGGSMGIIYRGPGGALLNYTETTFGGQRAVMKLVACGALDRHPDLKVLVSEGGATWVPFIADRIEEGYRQHAMAVRPKLNRSPREIIYSQVYASFQHDSSAVAAATSMGYHNVMWGSDYPHMEGTYGHTQETLHHLFDDVDPVIKQRITVGAFSELFPDVPALPNALTAAVG
;
A
#
# COMPACT_ATOMS: atom_id res chain seq x y z
N MET A 1 -12.23 25.08 14.04
CA MET A 1 -10.92 24.69 14.59
C MET A 1 -9.85 25.11 13.58
N GLU A 2 -8.62 25.32 14.01
CA GLU A 2 -7.51 25.61 13.09
C GLU A 2 -7.16 24.36 12.29
N LYS A 3 -7.03 24.48 10.96
CA LYS A 3 -6.76 23.33 10.10
C LYS A 3 -5.40 22.70 10.44
N ILE A 4 -5.39 21.41 10.78
CA ILE A 4 -4.17 20.61 10.88
C ILE A 4 -3.79 20.18 9.47
N TRP A 5 -2.60 20.57 9.02
CA TRP A 5 -2.04 20.07 7.78
C TRP A 5 -1.23 18.79 8.02
N ALA A 6 -1.45 17.77 7.19
CA ALA A 6 -0.76 16.49 7.25
C ALA A 6 -0.35 16.01 5.85
N ASN A 7 0.68 15.20 5.76
CA ASN A 7 0.96 14.36 4.61
C ASN A 7 0.27 13.00 4.83
N SER A 8 -0.29 12.43 3.76
CA SER A 8 -0.94 11.13 3.78
C SER A 8 0.01 10.04 3.27
N GLY A 9 0.27 9.04 4.10
CA GLY A 9 0.98 7.82 3.72
C GLY A 9 0.15 6.82 2.93
N ASP A 10 -1.09 7.16 2.59
CA ASP A 10 -2.01 6.20 1.99
C ASP A 10 -3.19 6.85 1.26
N SER A 11 -3.42 6.43 0.03
CA SER A 11 -4.55 6.82 -0.79
C SER A 11 -4.57 6.02 -2.09
N HIS A 12 -5.64 6.13 -2.86
CA HIS A 12 -5.86 5.41 -4.10
C HIS A 12 -6.27 6.34 -5.23
N PHE A 13 -5.97 5.93 -6.46
CA PHE A 13 -6.55 6.51 -7.66
C PHE A 13 -7.30 5.43 -8.45
N LEU A 14 -8.33 5.86 -9.17
CA LEU A 14 -9.02 5.00 -10.14
C LEU A 14 -8.42 5.23 -11.53
N GLU A 15 -7.86 4.17 -12.11
CA GLU A 15 -7.47 4.14 -13.52
C GLU A 15 -8.69 4.43 -14.42
N PRO A 16 -8.50 5.07 -15.58
CA PRO A 16 -9.55 5.12 -16.59
C PRO A 16 -9.99 3.71 -17.02
N ASP A 17 -11.29 3.49 -17.15
CA ASP A 17 -11.86 2.19 -17.53
C ASP A 17 -11.28 1.60 -18.83
N THR A 18 -10.83 2.47 -19.74
CA THR A 18 -10.29 2.09 -21.06
C THR A 18 -8.76 2.03 -21.11
N LEU A 19 -8.07 2.28 -19.99
CA LEU A 19 -6.62 2.47 -19.95
C LEU A 19 -5.86 1.35 -20.67
N TRP A 20 -6.17 0.09 -20.38
CA TRP A 20 -5.48 -1.05 -20.99
C TRP A 20 -5.98 -1.35 -22.41
N GLN A 21 -7.27 -1.17 -22.68
CA GLN A 21 -7.84 -1.41 -24.00
C GLN A 21 -7.26 -0.45 -25.03
N ASP A 22 -7.00 0.80 -24.64
CA ASP A 22 -6.51 1.84 -25.53
C ASP A 22 -4.99 1.78 -25.75
N ASN A 23 -4.23 1.22 -24.78
CA ASN A 23 -2.77 1.33 -24.75
C ASN A 23 -2.01 0.00 -24.89
N LEU A 24 -2.68 -1.15 -24.78
CA LEU A 24 -2.07 -2.44 -25.06
C LEU A 24 -2.24 -2.87 -26.53
N PRO A 25 -1.31 -3.65 -27.10
CA PRO A 25 -1.56 -4.38 -28.33
C PRO A 25 -2.84 -5.21 -28.21
N ALA A 26 -3.66 -5.24 -29.26
CA ALA A 26 -4.98 -5.90 -29.25
C ALA A 26 -4.96 -7.33 -28.66
N ARG A 27 -3.93 -8.14 -29.00
CA ARG A 27 -3.76 -9.50 -28.48
C ARG A 27 -3.62 -9.58 -26.94
N LEU A 28 -3.09 -8.53 -26.31
CA LEU A 28 -2.89 -8.43 -24.86
C LEU A 28 -4.08 -7.72 -24.20
N ALA A 29 -4.65 -6.72 -24.87
CA ALA A 29 -5.86 -6.02 -24.42
C ALA A 29 -7.06 -6.98 -24.24
N GLU A 30 -7.15 -8.06 -25.03
CA GLU A 30 -8.18 -9.10 -24.85
C GLU A 30 -7.98 -9.97 -23.60
N LEU A 31 -6.80 -9.92 -22.97
CA LEU A 31 -6.39 -10.77 -21.85
C LEU A 31 -6.43 -10.03 -20.49
N VAL A 32 -6.69 -8.72 -20.46
CA VAL A 32 -6.89 -7.99 -19.20
C VAL A 32 -8.29 -8.24 -18.62
N PRO A 33 -8.54 -7.99 -17.31
CA PRO A 33 -9.83 -8.25 -16.69
C PRO A 33 -10.98 -7.54 -17.40
N ARG A 34 -12.04 -8.30 -17.72
CA ARG A 34 -13.32 -7.77 -18.22
C ARG A 34 -14.47 -8.63 -17.70
N ALA A 35 -15.62 -8.03 -17.46
CA ALA A 35 -16.81 -8.74 -16.99
C ALA A 35 -18.00 -8.54 -17.93
N GLU A 36 -18.74 -9.61 -18.18
CA GLU A 36 -19.99 -9.60 -18.93
C GLU A 36 -21.14 -9.97 -17.99
N LYS A 37 -22.13 -9.08 -17.86
CA LYS A 37 -23.31 -9.35 -17.03
C LYS A 37 -24.25 -10.33 -17.71
N ASP A 38 -24.74 -11.31 -16.96
CA ASP A 38 -25.72 -12.25 -17.45
C ASP A 38 -27.08 -11.56 -17.68
N PRO A 39 -27.95 -12.09 -18.57
CA PRO A 39 -29.26 -11.50 -18.84
C PRO A 39 -30.19 -11.39 -17.62
N ASP A 40 -29.94 -12.19 -16.58
CA ASP A 40 -30.73 -12.19 -15.34
C ASP A 40 -30.38 -11.01 -14.39
N GLY A 41 -29.26 -10.32 -14.63
CA GLY A 41 -28.80 -9.22 -13.80
C GLY A 41 -28.32 -9.63 -12.40
N GLU A 42 -28.15 -10.94 -12.14
CA GLU A 42 -27.74 -11.50 -10.85
C GLU A 42 -26.32 -12.06 -10.88
N TRP A 43 -25.82 -12.41 -12.06
CA TRP A 43 -24.50 -13.00 -12.26
C TRP A 43 -23.70 -12.25 -13.32
N GLU A 44 -22.39 -12.45 -13.31
CA GLU A 44 -21.50 -12.02 -14.37
C GLU A 44 -20.41 -13.05 -14.64
N THR A 45 -19.93 -13.10 -15.87
CA THR A 45 -18.77 -13.87 -16.28
C THR A 45 -17.57 -12.95 -16.39
N VAL A 46 -16.55 -13.20 -15.57
CA VAL A 46 -15.28 -12.48 -15.61
C VAL A 46 -14.31 -13.24 -16.49
N HIS A 47 -13.69 -12.54 -17.44
CA HIS A 47 -12.61 -13.03 -18.28
C HIS A 47 -11.30 -12.35 -17.87
N ILE A 48 -10.26 -13.14 -17.71
CA ILE A 48 -8.90 -12.65 -17.45
C ILE A 48 -7.90 -13.69 -17.93
N ASP A 49 -6.91 -13.26 -18.70
CA ASP A 49 -5.79 -14.08 -19.16
C ASP A 49 -6.22 -15.43 -19.77
N GLY A 50 -7.21 -15.37 -20.66
CA GLY A 50 -7.79 -16.55 -21.33
C GLY A 50 -8.63 -17.46 -20.44
N MET A 51 -8.68 -17.20 -19.12
CA MET A 51 -9.57 -17.89 -18.19
C MET A 51 -10.91 -17.19 -18.11
N SER A 52 -11.95 -17.93 -17.73
CA SER A 52 -13.29 -17.39 -17.51
C SER A 52 -13.94 -18.07 -16.33
N PHE A 53 -14.58 -17.30 -15.45
CA PHE A 53 -15.34 -17.83 -14.33
C PHE A 53 -16.57 -16.97 -14.08
N ARG A 54 -17.66 -17.61 -13.64
CA ARG A 54 -18.93 -16.96 -13.36
C ARG A 54 -19.01 -16.66 -11.86
N ARG A 55 -19.35 -15.43 -11.49
CA ARG A 55 -19.56 -15.01 -10.09
C ARG A 55 -20.88 -14.30 -9.92
N LYS A 56 -21.39 -14.29 -8.70
CA LYS A 56 -22.62 -13.54 -8.37
C LYS A 56 -22.27 -12.07 -8.32
N LEU A 57 -23.14 -11.21 -8.85
CA LEU A 57 -22.99 -9.77 -8.73
C LEU A 57 -22.98 -9.35 -7.25
N PRO A 58 -22.28 -8.24 -6.92
CA PRO A 58 -22.25 -7.74 -5.56
C PRO A 58 -23.66 -7.46 -5.00
N THR A 59 -23.84 -7.71 -3.71
CA THR A 59 -25.09 -7.38 -3.00
C THR A 59 -25.37 -5.88 -3.07
N SER A 60 -26.62 -5.46 -2.81
CA SER A 60 -26.95 -4.02 -2.74
C SER A 60 -26.07 -3.27 -1.74
N ALA A 61 -25.79 -3.88 -0.58
CA ALA A 61 -24.88 -3.33 0.42
C ALA A 61 -23.45 -3.17 -0.13
N ALA A 62 -22.94 -4.15 -0.86
CA ALA A 62 -21.60 -4.08 -1.46
C ALA A 62 -21.53 -3.01 -2.57
N LYS A 63 -22.55 -2.88 -3.42
CA LYS A 63 -22.63 -1.81 -4.42
C LYS A 63 -22.71 -0.43 -3.79
N GLN A 64 -23.45 -0.30 -2.68
CA GLN A 64 -23.52 0.95 -1.93
C GLN A 64 -22.18 1.29 -1.29
N PHE A 65 -21.49 0.30 -0.72
CA PHE A 65 -20.14 0.48 -0.18
C PHE A 65 -19.16 0.95 -1.25
N GLU A 66 -19.14 0.29 -2.41
CA GLU A 66 -18.30 0.68 -3.57
C GLU A 66 -18.59 2.12 -4.01
N ALA A 67 -19.87 2.46 -4.23
CA ALA A 67 -20.25 3.81 -4.63
C ALA A 67 -19.87 4.88 -3.60
N LEU A 68 -19.90 4.55 -2.32
CA LEU A 68 -19.46 5.47 -1.26
C LEU A 68 -17.93 5.55 -1.17
N SER A 69 -17.21 4.46 -1.47
CA SER A 69 -15.74 4.38 -1.46
C SER A 69 -15.08 5.10 -2.63
N THR A 70 -15.86 5.49 -3.64
CA THR A 70 -15.39 6.24 -4.81
C THR A 70 -16.15 7.54 -5.02
N ARG A 71 -16.86 8.02 -3.98
CA ARG A 71 -17.77 9.17 -4.09
C ARG A 71 -17.06 10.50 -4.22
N ALA A 72 -15.79 10.57 -3.82
CA ALA A 72 -15.03 11.81 -3.81
C ALA A 72 -14.84 12.30 -5.25
N PRO A 73 -15.05 13.60 -5.56
CA PRO A 73 -14.93 14.12 -6.91
C PRO A 73 -13.57 13.83 -7.56
N GLY A 74 -12.49 13.90 -6.78
CA GLY A 74 -11.13 13.63 -7.24
C GLY A 74 -10.72 12.15 -7.34
N SER A 75 -11.63 11.20 -7.13
CA SER A 75 -11.29 9.75 -7.15
C SER A 75 -10.65 9.30 -8.48
N GLY A 76 -11.04 9.92 -9.60
CA GLY A 76 -10.52 9.64 -10.94
C GLY A 76 -10.07 10.88 -11.72
N ASP A 77 -9.93 12.03 -11.05
CA ASP A 77 -9.52 13.30 -11.66
C ASP A 77 -8.52 14.01 -10.74
N VAL A 78 -7.29 14.18 -11.21
CA VAL A 78 -6.18 14.72 -10.42
C VAL A 78 -6.39 16.19 -10.06
N ASP A 79 -7.01 16.99 -10.93
CA ASP A 79 -7.23 18.40 -10.65
C ASP A 79 -8.30 18.57 -9.56
N LEU A 80 -9.38 17.79 -9.62
CA LEU A 80 -10.39 17.74 -8.56
C LEU A 80 -9.82 17.17 -7.27
N ARG A 81 -8.92 16.18 -7.36
CA ARG A 81 -8.22 15.63 -6.20
C ARG A 81 -7.43 16.70 -5.46
N MET A 82 -6.68 17.55 -6.15
CA MET A 82 -5.93 18.61 -5.49
C MET A 82 -6.84 19.58 -4.71
N ILE A 83 -8.04 19.84 -5.22
CA ILE A 83 -9.05 20.64 -4.51
C ILE A 83 -9.53 19.90 -3.25
N ASP A 84 -9.85 18.61 -3.36
CA ASP A 84 -10.24 17.77 -2.22
C ASP A 84 -9.15 17.77 -1.12
N LEU A 85 -7.88 17.55 -1.50
CA LEU A 85 -6.75 17.53 -0.56
C LEU A 85 -6.59 18.87 0.16
N ASP A 86 -6.65 20.00 -0.56
CA ASP A 86 -6.56 21.33 0.04
C ASP A 86 -7.72 21.60 1.01
N GLN A 87 -8.93 21.12 0.69
CA GLN A 87 -10.10 21.24 1.57
C GLN A 87 -9.96 20.41 2.83
N GLU A 88 -9.49 19.16 2.71
CA GLU A 88 -9.30 18.22 3.83
C GLU A 88 -8.05 18.52 4.67
N GLY A 89 -7.13 19.36 4.19
CA GLY A 89 -5.87 19.69 4.88
C GLY A 89 -4.77 18.66 4.68
N ILE A 90 -4.75 18.01 3.52
CA ILE A 90 -3.74 17.03 3.12
C ILE A 90 -2.77 17.71 2.15
N TRP A 91 -1.48 17.66 2.43
CA TRP A 91 -0.45 18.30 1.62
C TRP A 91 0.22 17.33 0.67
N GLY A 92 1.18 16.53 1.15
CA GLY A 92 1.79 15.43 0.40
C GLY A 92 0.93 14.18 0.50
N GLU A 93 0.93 13.33 -0.54
CA GLU A 93 0.13 12.11 -0.54
C GLU A 93 0.82 10.98 -1.33
N LEU A 94 0.89 9.79 -0.72
CA LEU A 94 1.28 8.55 -1.39
C LEU A 94 0.03 7.93 -2.06
N VAL A 95 0.13 7.56 -3.33
CA VAL A 95 -1.01 7.11 -4.14
C VAL A 95 -0.79 5.70 -4.70
N PHE A 96 -1.69 4.79 -4.33
CA PHE A 96 -1.72 3.40 -4.73
C PHE A 96 -2.63 3.14 -5.95
N PRO A 97 -2.26 2.18 -6.80
CA PRO A 97 -3.03 1.78 -7.99
C PRO A 97 -4.18 0.83 -7.66
N SER A 98 -5.12 0.66 -8.59
CA SER A 98 -6.21 -0.31 -8.44
C SER A 98 -5.93 -1.64 -9.17
N LEU A 99 -5.22 -1.64 -10.32
CA LEU A 99 -4.96 -2.91 -11.05
C LEU A 99 -4.12 -3.91 -10.25
N GLY A 100 -3.26 -3.41 -9.34
CA GLY A 100 -2.49 -4.21 -8.41
C GLY A 100 -3.30 -5.32 -7.74
N MET A 101 -4.59 -5.08 -7.48
CA MET A 101 -5.54 -6.02 -6.88
C MET A 101 -5.82 -7.28 -7.74
N TRP A 102 -5.72 -7.18 -9.07
CA TRP A 102 -5.96 -8.30 -10.00
C TRP A 102 -4.70 -9.09 -10.36
N SER A 103 -3.52 -8.58 -10.00
CA SER A 103 -2.22 -9.13 -10.43
C SER A 103 -2.07 -10.62 -10.13
N SER A 104 -2.64 -11.10 -9.02
CA SER A 104 -2.60 -12.51 -8.61
C SER A 104 -3.42 -13.47 -9.48
N SER A 105 -4.26 -12.94 -10.36
CA SER A 105 -5.13 -13.73 -11.26
C SER A 105 -4.49 -13.99 -12.62
N PHE A 106 -3.44 -13.26 -13.00
CA PHE A 106 -2.71 -13.52 -14.24
C PHE A 106 -1.84 -14.78 -14.15
N ARG A 107 -1.58 -15.43 -15.28
CA ARG A 107 -0.78 -16.64 -15.46
C ARG A 107 0.25 -16.46 -16.57
N THR A 108 0.03 -15.54 -17.50
CA THR A 108 0.94 -15.16 -18.58
C THR A 108 1.79 -13.96 -18.15
N PRO A 109 3.11 -14.12 -17.92
CA PRO A 109 3.99 -13.04 -17.47
C PRO A 109 3.97 -11.82 -18.38
N GLU A 110 3.98 -12.03 -19.70
CA GLU A 110 3.96 -10.95 -20.68
C GLU A 110 2.73 -10.04 -20.53
N VAL A 111 1.53 -10.61 -20.34
CA VAL A 111 0.30 -9.82 -20.21
C VAL A 111 0.36 -8.93 -18.97
N LEU A 112 0.74 -9.51 -17.82
CA LEU A 112 0.84 -8.76 -16.57
C LEU A 112 1.92 -7.68 -16.67
N ARG A 113 3.11 -8.02 -17.18
CA ARG A 113 4.21 -7.06 -17.36
C ARG A 113 3.79 -5.85 -18.20
N GLU A 114 3.22 -6.08 -19.38
CA GLU A 114 2.83 -4.97 -20.26
C GLU A 114 1.67 -4.16 -19.67
N ALA A 115 0.70 -4.80 -18.99
CA ALA A 115 -0.41 -4.11 -18.35
C ALA A 115 0.02 -3.20 -17.19
N LEU A 116 0.96 -3.68 -16.36
CA LEU A 116 1.56 -2.87 -15.29
C LEU A 116 2.40 -1.74 -15.86
N ARG A 117 3.16 -1.98 -16.93
CA ARG A 117 3.96 -0.95 -17.61
C ARG A 117 3.08 0.19 -18.15
N VAL A 118 1.95 -0.14 -18.80
CA VAL A 118 0.95 0.85 -19.24
C VAL A 118 0.40 1.65 -18.05
N SER A 119 0.09 0.98 -16.94
CA SER A 119 -0.45 1.64 -15.75
C SER A 119 0.58 2.58 -15.09
N ASN A 120 1.85 2.16 -15.02
CA ASN A 120 2.96 3.00 -14.55
C ASN A 120 3.17 4.21 -15.45
N ASP A 121 3.22 4.03 -16.77
CA ASP A 121 3.43 5.15 -17.71
C ASP A 121 2.29 6.18 -17.59
N TRP A 122 1.04 5.72 -17.42
CA TRP A 122 -0.11 6.60 -17.18
C TRP A 122 -0.03 7.31 -15.82
N ALA A 123 0.26 6.59 -14.75
CA ALA A 123 0.32 7.15 -13.39
C ALA A 123 1.44 8.19 -13.28
N TRP A 124 2.57 7.94 -13.93
CA TRP A 124 3.67 8.90 -14.02
C TRP A 124 3.24 10.19 -14.70
N GLU A 125 2.72 10.11 -15.92
CA GLU A 125 2.37 11.31 -16.72
C GLU A 125 1.15 12.06 -16.19
N THR A 126 0.24 11.38 -15.48
CA THR A 126 -1.04 11.96 -15.03
C THR A 126 -1.00 12.42 -13.57
N ILE A 127 -0.29 11.70 -12.69
CA ILE A 127 -0.33 11.91 -11.24
C ILE A 127 0.97 12.53 -10.74
N ASP A 128 2.08 11.78 -10.79
CA ASP A 128 3.30 12.12 -10.05
C ASP A 128 4.09 13.26 -10.72
N LYS A 129 4.42 13.11 -12.01
CA LYS A 129 5.18 14.12 -12.78
C LYS A 129 4.55 15.52 -12.78
N PRO A 130 3.22 15.70 -12.99
CA PRO A 130 2.62 17.04 -13.01
C PRO A 130 2.34 17.59 -11.60
N GLN A 131 2.24 16.76 -10.56
CA GLN A 131 1.88 17.19 -9.21
C GLN A 131 2.95 16.81 -8.18
N PRO A 132 3.88 17.72 -7.81
CA PRO A 132 4.99 17.41 -6.90
C PRO A 132 4.56 17.06 -5.46
N ARG A 133 3.27 17.20 -5.14
CA ARG A 133 2.68 16.78 -3.86
C ARG A 133 2.27 15.31 -3.86
N LEU A 134 2.09 14.70 -5.02
CA LEU A 134 1.61 13.33 -5.16
C LEU A 134 2.79 12.42 -5.48
N VAL A 135 2.92 11.32 -4.74
CA VAL A 135 3.91 10.27 -4.98
C VAL A 135 3.15 9.03 -5.43
N ALA A 136 3.20 8.71 -6.71
CA ALA A 136 2.59 7.48 -7.19
C ALA A 136 3.48 6.29 -6.81
N THR A 137 2.86 5.15 -6.51
CA THR A 137 3.59 3.89 -6.32
C THR A 137 3.70 3.15 -7.66
N ALA A 138 4.93 2.78 -8.04
CA ALA A 138 5.16 1.95 -9.21
C ALA A 138 4.61 0.53 -8.97
N GLN A 139 4.06 -0.10 -10.00
CA GLN A 139 3.63 -1.49 -9.95
C GLN A 139 4.67 -2.40 -10.58
N VAL A 140 4.84 -3.59 -9.99
CA VAL A 140 5.76 -4.62 -10.47
C VAL A 140 5.09 -5.99 -10.49
N SER A 141 5.51 -6.84 -11.43
CA SER A 141 4.94 -8.17 -11.61
C SER A 141 5.48 -9.16 -10.57
N THR A 142 4.73 -9.47 -9.52
CA THR A 142 5.14 -10.55 -8.60
C THR A 142 4.97 -11.96 -9.21
N LEU A 143 4.49 -12.09 -10.46
CA LEU A 143 4.43 -13.35 -11.19
C LEU A 143 5.80 -13.77 -11.74
N ASP A 144 6.67 -12.81 -12.06
CA ASP A 144 8.04 -13.06 -12.51
C ASP A 144 8.99 -12.05 -11.85
N ILE A 145 9.92 -12.54 -11.03
CA ILE A 145 10.81 -11.68 -10.23
C ILE A 145 11.78 -10.90 -11.14
N GLY A 146 12.17 -11.46 -12.29
CA GLY A 146 13.02 -10.76 -13.26
C GLY A 146 12.31 -9.56 -13.88
N ASP A 147 11.06 -9.75 -14.33
CA ASP A 147 10.22 -8.66 -14.81
C ASP A 147 9.99 -7.60 -13.72
N ALA A 148 9.83 -8.01 -12.45
CA ALA A 148 9.69 -7.08 -11.34
C ALA A 148 10.93 -6.19 -11.13
N VAL A 149 12.14 -6.77 -11.21
CA VAL A 149 13.40 -6.03 -11.09
C VAL A 149 13.55 -5.03 -12.23
N VAL A 150 13.36 -5.47 -13.47
CA VAL A 150 13.50 -4.61 -14.66
C VAL A 150 12.53 -3.44 -14.60
N GLU A 151 11.27 -3.68 -14.23
CA GLU A 151 10.28 -2.61 -14.16
C GLU A 151 10.53 -1.67 -12.96
N LEU A 152 11.03 -2.18 -11.83
CA LEU A 152 11.45 -1.35 -10.71
C LEU A 152 12.58 -0.40 -11.11
N GLU A 153 13.61 -0.90 -11.79
CA GLU A 153 14.75 -0.09 -12.26
C GLU A 153 14.28 0.96 -13.28
N ARG A 154 13.43 0.57 -14.24
CA ARG A 154 12.85 1.51 -15.21
C ARG A 154 12.02 2.60 -14.53
N CYS A 155 11.17 2.23 -13.57
CA CYS A 155 10.38 3.21 -12.82
C CYS A 155 11.30 4.12 -12.01
N ALA A 156 12.37 3.61 -11.41
CA ALA A 156 13.38 4.44 -10.75
C ALA A 156 14.03 5.46 -11.72
N GLU A 157 14.31 5.07 -12.97
CA GLU A 157 14.86 5.96 -14.00
C GLU A 157 13.87 7.04 -14.47
N LEU A 158 12.57 6.73 -14.54
CA LEU A 158 11.52 7.76 -14.71
C LEU A 158 11.53 8.73 -13.52
N GLY A 159 12.12 8.30 -12.41
CA GLY A 159 12.03 8.90 -11.11
C GLY A 159 10.70 8.50 -10.55
N TYR A 160 10.50 7.22 -10.24
CA TYR A 160 9.95 6.53 -9.05
C TYR A 160 10.46 6.91 -7.66
N ARG A 161 9.65 6.93 -6.58
CA ARG A 161 10.17 6.85 -5.18
C ARG A 161 9.61 5.71 -4.34
N ALA A 162 8.49 5.12 -4.75
CA ALA A 162 7.91 3.97 -4.08
C ALA A 162 7.46 2.91 -5.09
N VAL A 163 7.49 1.65 -4.67
CA VAL A 163 6.98 0.50 -5.40
C VAL A 163 5.94 -0.23 -4.56
N PHE A 164 4.74 -0.42 -5.13
CA PHE A 164 3.69 -1.22 -4.54
C PHE A 164 4.05 -2.71 -4.61
N MET A 165 3.89 -3.40 -3.48
CA MET A 165 4.00 -4.85 -3.40
C MET A 165 2.76 -5.42 -2.69
N PRO A 166 2.19 -6.55 -3.15
CA PRO A 166 1.14 -7.23 -2.40
C PRO A 166 1.72 -7.85 -1.12
N VAL A 167 0.92 -8.00 -0.07
CA VAL A 167 1.37 -8.56 1.23
C VAL A 167 1.78 -10.04 1.17
N THR A 168 1.42 -10.73 0.08
CA THR A 168 1.90 -12.05 -0.29
C THR A 168 2.16 -12.05 -1.79
N PRO A 169 3.27 -12.63 -2.28
CA PRO A 169 3.57 -12.62 -3.71
C PRO A 169 2.59 -13.48 -4.51
N HIS A 170 2.64 -13.40 -5.83
CA HIS A 170 1.86 -14.23 -6.73
C HIS A 170 1.88 -15.73 -6.31
N PRO A 171 0.76 -16.47 -6.38
CA PRO A 171 0.68 -17.87 -5.91
C PRO A 171 1.64 -18.86 -6.59
N LEU A 172 2.16 -18.50 -7.77
CA LEU A 172 3.16 -19.29 -8.51
C LEU A 172 4.60 -18.97 -8.13
N GLN A 173 4.82 -17.95 -7.29
CA GLN A 173 6.14 -17.59 -6.80
C GLN A 173 6.41 -18.12 -5.40
N LYS A 174 7.70 -18.13 -5.05
CA LYS A 174 8.14 -18.39 -3.69
C LYS A 174 7.75 -17.22 -2.79
N ASP A 175 7.58 -17.50 -1.49
CA ASP A 175 7.25 -16.47 -0.50
C ASP A 175 8.44 -15.52 -0.25
N TYR A 176 8.18 -14.32 0.29
CA TYR A 176 9.18 -13.24 0.42
C TYR A 176 10.39 -13.56 1.30
N ASN A 177 10.33 -14.62 2.11
CA ASN A 177 11.45 -15.07 2.94
C ASN A 177 12.46 -15.97 2.20
N ARG A 178 12.39 -16.02 0.87
CA ARG A 178 13.17 -16.93 0.02
C ARG A 178 14.18 -16.15 -0.82
N ASP A 179 15.35 -16.76 -1.06
CA ASP A 179 16.51 -16.13 -1.70
C ASP A 179 16.23 -15.65 -3.12
N GLU A 180 15.23 -16.23 -3.79
CA GLU A 180 14.79 -15.83 -5.12
C GLU A 180 14.37 -14.35 -5.20
N TRP A 181 13.97 -13.74 -4.08
CA TRP A 181 13.61 -12.31 -4.00
C TRP A 181 14.78 -11.37 -3.74
N GLU A 182 15.97 -11.88 -3.40
CA GLU A 182 17.15 -11.06 -3.12
C GLU A 182 17.47 -10.03 -4.23
N PRO A 183 17.41 -10.37 -5.54
CA PRO A 183 17.65 -9.39 -6.59
C PRO A 183 16.69 -8.19 -6.53
N PHE A 184 15.43 -8.41 -6.14
CA PHE A 184 14.44 -7.34 -6.02
C PHE A 184 14.74 -6.43 -4.82
N TRP A 185 15.13 -7.00 -3.67
CA TRP A 185 15.52 -6.21 -2.50
C TRP A 185 16.76 -5.35 -2.78
N ALA A 186 17.76 -5.91 -3.45
CA ALA A 186 18.97 -5.21 -3.84
C ALA A 186 18.68 -4.07 -4.84
N ALA A 187 17.83 -4.31 -5.84
CA ALA A 187 17.43 -3.29 -6.80
C ALA A 187 16.65 -2.16 -6.14
N ALA A 188 15.70 -2.48 -5.24
CA ALA A 188 14.93 -1.49 -4.48
C ALA A 188 15.82 -0.61 -3.62
N GLU A 189 16.79 -1.19 -2.89
CA GLU A 189 17.75 -0.42 -2.09
C GLU A 189 18.63 0.49 -2.97
N ALA A 190 19.21 -0.05 -4.05
CA ALA A 190 20.07 0.69 -4.96
C ALA A 190 19.33 1.88 -5.62
N ALA A 191 18.06 1.69 -5.97
CA ALA A 191 17.17 2.71 -6.51
C ALA A 191 16.65 3.69 -5.44
N ARG A 192 16.86 3.42 -4.15
CA ARG A 192 16.22 4.13 -3.02
C ARG A 192 14.70 4.13 -3.12
N MET A 193 14.14 3.05 -3.63
CA MET A 193 12.71 2.85 -3.78
C MET A 193 12.14 2.32 -2.46
N VAL A 194 11.15 3.03 -1.90
CA VAL A 194 10.42 2.53 -0.74
C VAL A 194 9.55 1.35 -1.18
N ILE A 195 9.67 0.21 -0.52
CA ILE A 195 8.76 -0.92 -0.73
C ILE A 195 7.50 -0.67 0.08
N ALA A 196 6.38 -0.43 -0.61
CA ALA A 196 5.09 -0.16 0.01
C ALA A 196 4.19 -1.40 -0.10
N PHE A 197 4.09 -2.15 0.99
CA PHE A 197 3.11 -3.23 1.13
C PHE A 197 1.75 -2.64 1.47
N HIS A 198 0.74 -2.89 0.63
CA HIS A 198 -0.63 -2.49 0.93
C HIS A 198 -1.43 -3.68 1.45
N ILE A 199 -2.11 -3.57 2.58
CA ILE A 199 -2.97 -4.66 3.08
C ILE A 199 -4.18 -4.88 2.16
N GLY A 200 -4.93 -5.97 2.39
CA GLY A 200 -6.06 -6.34 1.54
C GLY A 200 -5.68 -6.90 0.17
N THR A 201 -4.39 -7.06 -0.11
CA THR A 201 -3.84 -7.52 -1.41
C THR A 201 -3.32 -8.96 -1.41
N ASP A 202 -3.73 -9.77 -0.43
CA ASP A 202 -3.43 -11.21 -0.46
C ASP A 202 -3.97 -11.83 -1.77
N PRO A 203 -3.18 -12.71 -2.44
CA PRO A 203 -3.59 -13.37 -3.67
C PRO A 203 -4.89 -14.16 -3.55
N ILE A 204 -5.69 -14.12 -4.62
CA ILE A 204 -7.01 -14.78 -4.62
C ILE A 204 -7.15 -15.73 -5.79
N ASP A 205 -7.66 -16.92 -5.47
CA ASP A 205 -8.10 -17.87 -6.47
C ASP A 205 -9.59 -17.65 -6.77
N LEU A 206 -9.85 -16.74 -7.70
CA LEU A 206 -11.20 -16.41 -8.14
C LEU A 206 -11.91 -17.62 -8.79
N SER A 207 -11.15 -18.55 -9.38
CA SER A 207 -11.71 -19.78 -9.96
C SER A 207 -12.36 -20.69 -8.93
N LYS A 208 -11.99 -20.57 -7.65
CA LYS A 208 -12.56 -21.32 -6.53
C LYS A 208 -13.60 -20.52 -5.73
N GLY A 209 -14.09 -19.40 -6.27
CA GLY A 209 -15.06 -18.55 -5.58
C GLY A 209 -14.47 -17.73 -4.44
N GLY A 210 -13.15 -17.48 -4.46
CA GLY A 210 -12.50 -16.50 -3.60
C GLY A 210 -13.02 -15.08 -3.88
N SER A 211 -12.86 -14.18 -2.92
CA SER A 211 -13.21 -12.76 -3.08
C SER A 211 -12.24 -11.90 -2.27
N MET A 212 -11.85 -10.75 -2.83
CA MET A 212 -10.92 -9.79 -2.20
C MET A 212 -11.38 -9.46 -0.78
N GLY A 213 -10.47 -9.65 0.18
CA GLY A 213 -10.72 -9.39 1.59
C GLY A 213 -11.73 -10.32 2.30
N ILE A 214 -12.19 -11.42 1.70
CA ILE A 214 -13.20 -12.30 2.34
C ILE A 214 -12.62 -13.68 2.68
N ILE A 215 -12.34 -13.88 3.97
CA ILE A 215 -11.90 -15.16 4.55
C ILE A 215 -13.03 -15.75 5.41
N TYR A 216 -13.63 -14.94 6.27
CA TYR A 216 -14.69 -15.35 7.18
C TYR A 216 -16.07 -15.06 6.59
N ARG A 217 -16.97 -16.03 6.72
CA ARG A 217 -18.39 -15.92 6.37
C ARG A 217 -19.25 -16.24 7.59
N GLY A 218 -20.39 -15.55 7.74
CA GLY A 218 -21.31 -15.73 8.86
C GLY A 218 -21.29 -14.54 9.85
N PRO A 219 -21.84 -14.73 11.07
CA PRO A 219 -21.92 -13.66 12.07
C PRO A 219 -20.55 -13.03 12.35
N GLY A 220 -20.48 -11.69 12.28
CA GLY A 220 -19.24 -10.94 12.50
C GLY A 220 -18.27 -10.89 11.31
N GLY A 221 -18.62 -11.49 10.17
CA GLY A 221 -17.72 -11.63 9.02
C GLY A 221 -17.06 -10.33 8.56
N ALA A 222 -17.78 -9.20 8.51
CA ALA A 222 -17.20 -7.92 8.11
C ALA A 222 -16.06 -7.46 9.05
N LEU A 223 -16.28 -7.52 10.37
CA LEU A 223 -15.28 -7.12 11.37
C LEU A 223 -14.08 -8.07 11.37
N LEU A 224 -14.34 -9.38 11.26
CA LEU A 224 -13.29 -10.39 11.19
C LEU A 224 -12.42 -10.20 9.94
N ASN A 225 -13.05 -9.96 8.79
CA ASN A 225 -12.34 -9.75 7.52
C ASN A 225 -11.51 -8.46 7.53
N TYR A 226 -12.06 -7.34 8.03
CA TYR A 226 -11.29 -6.09 8.16
C TYR A 226 -10.12 -6.24 9.14
N THR A 227 -10.29 -7.01 10.22
CA THR A 227 -9.18 -7.29 11.13
C THR A 227 -8.14 -8.24 10.50
N GLU A 228 -8.56 -9.18 9.66
CA GLU A 228 -7.67 -10.17 9.07
C GLU A 228 -6.68 -9.56 8.07
N THR A 229 -7.09 -8.50 7.34
CA THR A 229 -6.23 -7.85 6.34
C THR A 229 -4.93 -7.31 6.93
N THR A 230 -4.93 -6.80 8.18
CA THR A 230 -3.70 -6.30 8.84
C THR A 230 -2.62 -7.38 8.97
N PHE A 231 -3.01 -8.66 9.13
CA PHE A 231 -2.03 -9.73 9.35
C PHE A 231 -1.18 -10.02 8.11
N GLY A 232 -1.63 -9.65 6.90
CA GLY A 232 -0.83 -9.74 5.69
C GLY A 232 0.45 -8.92 5.79
N GLY A 233 0.33 -7.61 6.08
CA GLY A 233 1.46 -6.70 6.20
C GLY A 233 2.42 -7.09 7.33
N GLN A 234 1.87 -7.52 8.47
CA GLN A 234 2.66 -8.05 9.59
C GLN A 234 3.50 -9.26 9.16
N ARG A 235 2.90 -10.21 8.44
CA ARG A 235 3.60 -11.40 7.94
C ARG A 235 4.68 -11.02 6.92
N ALA A 236 4.43 -10.07 6.03
CA ALA A 236 5.43 -9.59 5.08
C ALA A 236 6.67 -9.03 5.80
N VAL A 237 6.47 -8.13 6.77
CA VAL A 237 7.58 -7.57 7.55
C VAL A 237 8.33 -8.65 8.34
N MET A 238 7.61 -9.53 9.05
CA MET A 238 8.24 -10.62 9.79
C MET A 238 9.11 -11.51 8.89
N LYS A 239 8.67 -11.79 7.66
CA LYS A 239 9.44 -12.57 6.67
C LYS A 239 10.74 -11.87 6.28
N LEU A 240 10.67 -10.59 5.90
CA LEU A 240 11.82 -9.79 5.47
C LEU A 240 12.87 -9.60 6.58
N VAL A 241 12.42 -9.44 7.83
CA VAL A 241 13.31 -9.40 9.00
C VAL A 241 13.92 -10.77 9.28
N ALA A 242 13.10 -11.82 9.35
CA ALA A 242 13.55 -13.15 9.74
C ALA A 242 14.48 -13.82 8.73
N CYS A 243 14.30 -13.59 7.42
CA CYS A 243 15.21 -14.08 6.38
C CYS A 243 16.48 -13.22 6.24
N GLY A 244 16.56 -12.10 6.96
CA GLY A 244 17.69 -11.17 6.94
C GLY A 244 17.78 -10.29 5.70
N ALA A 245 16.70 -10.15 4.90
CA ALA A 245 16.69 -9.22 3.77
C ALA A 245 16.92 -7.79 4.24
N LEU A 246 16.14 -7.31 5.22
CA LEU A 246 16.36 -5.97 5.78
C LEU A 246 17.69 -5.86 6.52
N ASP A 247 18.23 -6.97 7.06
CA ASP A 247 19.54 -6.96 7.69
C ASP A 247 20.67 -6.74 6.68
N ARG A 248 20.60 -7.38 5.52
CA ARG A 248 21.55 -7.24 4.39
C ARG A 248 21.43 -5.90 3.66
N HIS A 249 20.23 -5.33 3.65
CA HIS A 249 19.89 -4.07 2.99
C HIS A 249 19.52 -2.99 4.02
N PRO A 250 20.49 -2.41 4.77
CA PRO A 250 20.21 -1.48 5.87
C PRO A 250 19.54 -0.17 5.44
N ASP A 251 19.68 0.23 4.18
CA ASP A 251 19.10 1.47 3.66
C ASP A 251 17.71 1.25 3.02
N LEU A 252 17.33 -0.01 2.77
CA LEU A 252 16.00 -0.37 2.27
C LEU A 252 14.91 0.00 3.28
N LYS A 253 13.92 0.78 2.83
CA LYS A 253 12.76 1.19 3.63
C LYS A 253 11.51 0.44 3.19
N VAL A 254 10.73 0.00 4.18
CA VAL A 254 9.46 -0.69 3.99
C VAL A 254 8.34 0.09 4.66
N LEU A 255 7.27 0.35 3.92
CA LEU A 255 6.02 0.90 4.44
C LEU A 255 4.94 -0.19 4.37
N VAL A 256 4.20 -0.38 5.46
CA VAL A 256 2.93 -1.13 5.44
C VAL A 256 1.79 -0.12 5.51
N SER A 257 1.03 0.01 4.42
CA SER A 257 -0.09 0.94 4.33
C SER A 257 -1.41 0.29 4.77
N GLU A 258 -2.31 1.11 5.31
CA GLU A 258 -3.70 0.80 5.74
C GLU A 258 -3.83 -0.19 6.91
N GLY A 259 -2.75 -0.89 7.29
CA GLY A 259 -2.79 -1.98 8.29
C GLY A 259 -2.78 -1.55 9.75
N GLY A 260 -2.83 -0.25 10.04
CA GLY A 260 -2.55 0.31 11.37
C GLY A 260 -1.05 0.24 11.74
N ALA A 261 -0.66 0.82 12.88
CA ALA A 261 0.76 0.88 13.29
C ALA A 261 1.08 0.22 14.64
N THR A 262 0.08 -0.05 15.48
CA THR A 262 0.26 -0.53 16.86
C THR A 262 0.83 -1.95 16.94
N TRP A 263 0.68 -2.74 15.89
CA TRP A 263 1.26 -4.09 15.83
C TRP A 263 2.78 -4.07 15.73
N VAL A 264 3.41 -2.97 15.28
CA VAL A 264 4.86 -2.92 15.01
C VAL A 264 5.69 -3.15 16.27
N PRO A 265 5.47 -2.42 17.39
CA PRO A 265 6.13 -2.71 18.66
C PRO A 265 5.91 -4.15 19.14
N PHE A 266 4.68 -4.67 19.00
CA PHE A 266 4.35 -6.04 19.41
C PHE A 266 5.18 -7.07 18.64
N ILE A 267 5.23 -6.98 17.31
CA ILE A 267 6.02 -7.95 16.55
C ILE A 267 7.51 -7.79 16.83
N ALA A 268 8.01 -6.58 17.07
CA ALA A 268 9.41 -6.32 17.36
C ALA A 268 9.86 -7.05 18.64
N ASP A 269 9.07 -6.96 19.70
CA ASP A 269 9.33 -7.73 20.93
C ASP A 269 9.17 -9.23 20.69
N ARG A 270 8.15 -9.65 19.94
CA ARG A 270 7.87 -11.07 19.69
C ARG A 270 8.97 -11.76 18.89
N ILE A 271 9.48 -11.11 17.84
CA ILE A 271 10.58 -11.66 17.02
C ILE A 271 11.91 -11.60 17.76
N GLU A 272 12.15 -10.56 18.55
CA GLU A 272 13.37 -10.41 19.36
C GLU A 272 13.44 -11.48 20.47
N GLU A 273 12.31 -11.75 21.14
CA GLU A 273 12.19 -12.85 22.10
C GLU A 273 12.53 -14.18 21.43
N GLY A 274 11.92 -14.48 20.27
CA GLY A 274 12.21 -15.70 19.51
C GLY A 274 13.69 -15.78 19.09
N TYR A 275 14.27 -14.67 18.65
CA TYR A 275 15.66 -14.60 18.22
C TYR A 275 16.64 -14.94 19.36
N ARG A 276 16.35 -14.48 20.58
CA ARG A 276 17.17 -14.74 21.78
C ARG A 276 16.91 -16.11 22.39
N GLN A 277 15.65 -16.44 22.68
CA GLN A 277 15.30 -17.64 23.44
C GLN A 277 15.41 -18.91 22.58
N HIS A 278 15.20 -18.81 21.27
CA HIS A 278 15.34 -19.91 20.33
C HIS A 278 16.63 -19.80 19.49
N ALA A 279 17.66 -19.10 19.99
CA ALA A 279 18.88 -18.82 19.25
C ALA A 279 19.56 -20.08 18.66
N MET A 280 19.40 -21.26 19.26
CA MET A 280 19.94 -22.51 18.69
C MET A 280 19.33 -22.86 17.33
N ALA A 281 18.04 -22.58 17.13
CA ALA A 281 17.27 -22.90 15.92
C ALA A 281 17.25 -21.78 14.88
N VAL A 282 17.53 -20.54 15.29
CA VAL A 282 17.49 -19.36 14.43
C VAL A 282 18.52 -19.46 13.29
N ARG A 283 18.03 -19.49 12.05
CA ARG A 283 18.80 -19.42 10.80
C ARG A 283 18.04 -18.55 9.80
N PRO A 284 18.69 -17.58 9.13
CA PRO A 284 20.09 -17.17 9.30
C PRO A 284 20.34 -16.48 10.64
N LYS A 285 21.61 -16.14 10.92
CA LYS A 285 21.96 -15.18 11.97
C LYS A 285 21.90 -13.78 11.38
N LEU A 286 21.37 -12.84 12.15
CA LEU A 286 21.29 -11.43 11.83
C LEU A 286 22.44 -10.69 12.53
N ASN A 287 22.99 -9.69 11.87
CA ASN A 287 24.02 -8.79 12.37
C ASN A 287 23.45 -7.77 13.35
N ARG A 288 22.22 -7.29 13.08
CA ARG A 288 21.45 -6.41 13.97
C ARG A 288 20.35 -7.17 14.70
N SER A 289 19.89 -6.60 15.81
CA SER A 289 18.73 -7.16 16.52
C SER A 289 17.47 -7.02 15.65
N PRO A 290 16.54 -8.00 15.64
CA PRO A 290 15.25 -7.85 14.95
C PRO A 290 14.51 -6.56 15.30
N ARG A 291 14.52 -6.17 16.58
CA ARG A 291 13.92 -4.89 17.01
C ARG A 291 14.62 -3.67 16.40
N GLU A 292 15.95 -3.66 16.36
CA GLU A 292 16.73 -2.59 15.71
C GLU A 292 16.39 -2.47 14.23
N ILE A 293 16.31 -3.59 13.50
CA ILE A 293 15.94 -3.62 12.09
C ILE A 293 14.53 -3.06 11.90
N ILE A 294 13.56 -3.52 12.69
CA ILE A 294 12.16 -3.05 12.58
C ILE A 294 12.05 -1.55 12.85
N TYR A 295 12.65 -1.06 13.94
CA TYR A 295 12.53 0.35 14.34
C TYR A 295 13.29 1.32 13.42
N SER A 296 14.23 0.83 12.59
CA SER A 296 15.02 1.67 11.68
C SER A 296 14.56 1.63 10.22
N GLN A 297 13.84 0.58 9.81
CA GLN A 297 13.52 0.34 8.38
C GLN A 297 12.03 0.15 8.09
N VAL A 298 11.20 -0.13 9.11
CA VAL A 298 9.77 -0.39 8.92
C VAL A 298 8.96 0.85 9.33
N TYR A 299 8.07 1.26 8.45
CA TYR A 299 7.07 2.31 8.62
C TYR A 299 5.69 1.67 8.51
N ALA A 300 4.70 2.26 9.18
CA ALA A 300 3.32 1.78 9.10
C ALA A 300 2.36 2.96 9.06
N SER A 301 1.38 2.92 8.16
CA SER A 301 0.32 3.93 8.09
C SER A 301 -0.93 3.53 8.86
N PHE A 302 -1.74 4.52 9.22
CA PHE A 302 -3.04 4.34 9.85
C PHE A 302 -3.95 5.57 9.61
N GLN A 303 -5.25 5.39 9.71
CA GLN A 303 -6.25 6.44 9.49
C GLN A 303 -6.81 6.98 10.83
N HIS A 304 -7.31 6.10 11.70
CA HIS A 304 -8.17 6.45 12.85
C HIS A 304 -7.63 6.01 14.22
N ASP A 305 -6.57 5.21 14.25
CA ASP A 305 -6.09 4.46 15.40
C ASP A 305 -5.41 5.35 16.46
N SER A 306 -6.10 5.67 17.56
CA SER A 306 -5.45 6.33 18.72
C SER A 306 -4.30 5.51 19.30
N SER A 307 -4.33 4.18 19.12
CA SER A 307 -3.25 3.29 19.56
C SER A 307 -1.97 3.44 18.74
N ALA A 308 -2.04 3.88 17.48
CA ALA A 308 -0.88 4.17 16.65
C ALA A 308 -0.11 5.38 17.21
N VAL A 309 -0.84 6.40 17.68
CA VAL A 309 -0.25 7.53 18.42
C VAL A 309 0.44 7.04 19.70
N ALA A 310 -0.20 6.11 20.44
CA ALA A 310 0.38 5.52 21.64
C ALA A 310 1.67 4.71 21.37
N ALA A 311 1.79 4.06 20.20
CA ALA A 311 3.01 3.38 19.80
C ALA A 311 4.21 4.36 19.72
N ALA A 312 3.98 5.56 19.19
CA ALA A 312 5.01 6.60 19.12
C ALA A 312 5.30 7.25 20.46
N THR A 313 4.28 7.55 21.28
CA THR A 313 4.48 8.24 22.57
C THR A 313 5.02 7.34 23.66
N SER A 314 4.65 6.05 23.67
CA SER A 314 4.85 5.15 24.81
C SER A 314 5.74 3.95 24.51
N MET A 315 5.91 3.57 23.24
CA MET A 315 6.67 2.36 22.85
C MET A 315 7.94 2.69 22.06
N GLY A 316 8.22 3.98 21.84
CA GLY A 316 9.41 4.49 21.15
C GLY A 316 9.44 4.18 19.65
N TYR A 317 8.32 3.79 19.06
CA TYR A 317 8.23 3.50 17.63
C TYR A 317 7.79 4.76 16.87
N HIS A 318 8.76 5.48 16.29
CA HIS A 318 8.52 6.78 15.67
C HIS A 318 8.25 6.73 14.16
N ASN A 319 8.29 5.56 13.52
CA ASN A 319 7.99 5.38 12.09
C ASN A 319 6.48 5.14 11.85
N VAL A 320 5.66 5.83 12.62
CA VAL A 320 4.20 5.86 12.48
C VAL A 320 3.84 6.99 11.52
N MET A 321 3.01 6.71 10.54
CA MET A 321 2.59 7.67 9.52
C MET A 321 1.06 7.77 9.49
N TRP A 322 0.50 8.98 9.49
CA TRP A 322 -0.93 9.12 9.21
C TRP A 322 -1.21 8.93 7.71
N GLY A 323 -2.33 8.30 7.36
CA GLY A 323 -2.83 8.15 5.99
C GLY A 323 -4.31 8.49 5.93
N SER A 324 -4.73 9.16 4.87
CA SER A 324 -6.14 9.51 4.63
C SER A 324 -6.93 8.33 4.09
N ASP A 325 -6.27 7.44 3.36
CA ASP A 325 -6.88 6.35 2.57
C ASP A 325 -8.00 6.88 1.66
N TYR A 326 -7.73 8.06 1.07
CA TYR A 326 -8.65 8.68 0.11
C TYR A 326 -8.74 7.79 -1.14
N PRO A 327 -9.93 7.49 -1.70
CA PRO A 327 -11.26 7.96 -1.30
C PRO A 327 -12.09 6.91 -0.54
N HIS A 328 -11.47 5.83 -0.05
CA HIS A 328 -12.13 4.68 0.54
C HIS A 328 -12.97 5.02 1.77
N MET A 329 -13.91 4.13 2.10
CA MET A 329 -14.89 4.34 3.16
C MET A 329 -14.31 4.22 4.57
N GLU A 330 -13.28 3.39 4.71
CA GLU A 330 -12.43 3.24 5.89
C GLU A 330 -11.49 4.44 6.10
N GLY A 331 -11.30 5.27 5.08
CA GLY A 331 -10.53 6.51 5.11
C GLY A 331 -11.25 7.70 5.73
N THR A 332 -10.60 8.86 5.73
CA THR A 332 -11.04 10.05 6.48
C THR A 332 -11.77 11.09 5.65
N TYR A 333 -11.94 10.88 4.33
CA TYR A 333 -12.49 11.91 3.44
C TYR A 333 -13.88 12.42 3.89
N GLY A 334 -14.05 13.74 3.90
CA GLY A 334 -15.25 14.43 4.40
C GLY A 334 -15.28 14.66 5.90
N HIS A 335 -14.29 14.14 6.65
CA HIS A 335 -14.16 14.31 8.09
C HIS A 335 -12.69 14.28 8.57
N THR A 336 -11.72 14.54 7.68
CA THR A 336 -10.28 14.45 8.00
C THR A 336 -9.88 15.35 9.15
N GLN A 337 -10.38 16.59 9.18
CA GLN A 337 -10.05 17.53 10.24
C GLN A 337 -10.62 17.09 11.60
N GLU A 338 -11.83 16.53 11.65
CA GLU A 338 -12.38 15.98 12.89
C GLU A 338 -11.51 14.83 13.42
N THR A 339 -11.12 13.92 12.52
CA THR A 339 -10.23 12.79 12.85
C THR A 339 -8.86 13.28 13.35
N LEU A 340 -8.22 14.23 12.66
CA LEU A 340 -6.92 14.76 13.06
C LEU A 340 -6.99 15.51 14.40
N HIS A 341 -8.05 16.28 14.66
CA HIS A 341 -8.23 16.95 15.96
C HIS A 341 -8.45 15.95 17.09
N HIS A 342 -9.29 14.93 16.88
CA HIS A 342 -9.48 13.85 17.85
C HIS A 342 -8.17 13.14 18.17
N LEU A 343 -7.34 12.85 17.16
CA LEU A 343 -6.09 12.14 17.36
C LEU A 343 -4.98 13.00 18.00
N PHE A 344 -4.94 14.30 17.72
CA PHE A 344 -3.73 15.10 17.93
C PHE A 344 -3.90 16.43 18.68
N ASP A 345 -5.08 16.76 19.21
CA ASP A 345 -5.22 18.00 20.00
C ASP A 345 -4.50 17.93 21.35
N ASP A 346 -4.46 16.74 21.97
CA ASP A 346 -3.82 16.50 23.27
C ASP A 346 -2.46 15.76 23.15
N VAL A 347 -1.87 15.74 21.96
CA VAL A 347 -0.59 15.06 21.69
C VAL A 347 0.55 16.06 21.67
N ASP A 348 1.71 15.66 22.20
CA ASP A 348 2.94 16.46 22.14
C ASP A 348 3.20 16.95 20.70
N PRO A 349 3.44 18.26 20.47
CA PRO A 349 3.60 18.81 19.14
C PRO A 349 4.70 18.15 18.29
N VAL A 350 5.78 17.66 18.92
CA VAL A 350 6.86 16.95 18.23
C VAL A 350 6.38 15.60 17.72
N ILE A 351 5.61 14.86 18.53
CA ILE A 351 5.03 13.58 18.13
C ILE A 351 3.96 13.78 17.05
N LYS A 352 3.08 14.77 17.23
CA LYS A 352 2.10 15.17 16.20
C LYS A 352 2.80 15.44 14.87
N GLN A 353 3.82 16.32 14.86
CA GLN A 353 4.57 16.64 13.65
C GLN A 353 5.26 15.41 13.06
N ARG A 354 5.85 14.54 13.88
CA ARG A 354 6.49 13.30 13.40
C ARG A 354 5.49 12.42 12.66
N ILE A 355 4.30 12.22 13.22
CA ILE A 355 3.28 11.32 12.65
C ILE A 355 2.60 11.93 11.43
N THR A 356 2.25 13.21 11.49
CA THR A 356 1.49 13.87 10.41
C THR A 356 2.35 14.38 9.27
N VAL A 357 3.67 14.55 9.46
CA VAL A 357 4.56 15.14 8.44
C VAL A 357 5.90 14.41 8.37
N GLY A 358 6.59 14.27 9.51
CA GLY A 358 8.01 13.91 9.56
C GLY A 358 8.33 12.52 9.02
N ALA A 359 7.52 11.50 9.34
CA ALA A 359 7.74 10.14 8.86
C ALA A 359 7.57 10.06 7.33
N PHE A 360 6.58 10.76 6.77
CA PHE A 360 6.37 10.85 5.32
C PHE A 360 7.53 11.57 4.64
N SER A 361 7.92 12.75 5.14
CA SER A 361 9.01 13.54 4.54
C SER A 361 10.37 12.87 4.65
N GLU A 362 10.56 11.93 5.58
CA GLU A 362 11.79 11.11 5.63
C GLU A 362 11.85 10.11 4.46
N LEU A 363 10.72 9.54 4.06
CA LEU A 363 10.63 8.63 2.93
C LEU A 363 10.61 9.37 1.58
N PHE A 364 10.00 10.55 1.54
CA PHE A 364 9.77 11.34 0.32
C PHE A 364 10.24 12.80 0.53
N PRO A 365 11.55 13.03 0.67
CA PRO A 365 12.12 14.35 1.04
C PRO A 365 12.00 15.41 -0.07
N ASP A 366 11.69 14.98 -1.29
CA ASP A 366 11.49 15.80 -2.48
C ASP A 366 10.06 16.34 -2.61
N VAL A 367 9.11 15.79 -1.86
CA VAL A 367 7.76 16.38 -1.74
C VAL A 367 7.89 17.76 -1.06
N PRO A 368 7.33 18.84 -1.62
CA PRO A 368 7.45 20.18 -1.07
C PRO A 368 7.07 20.25 0.41
N ALA A 369 7.80 21.03 1.20
CA ALA A 369 7.44 21.25 2.59
C ALA A 369 6.08 21.98 2.71
N LEU A 370 5.42 21.79 3.84
CA LEU A 370 4.18 22.51 4.16
C LEU A 370 4.39 24.04 4.05
N PRO A 371 3.40 24.80 3.56
CA PRO A 371 3.52 26.26 3.34
C PRO A 371 3.96 27.08 4.56
N ASN A 372 3.76 26.56 5.78
CA ASN A 372 4.05 27.23 7.05
C ASN A 372 5.17 26.59 7.88
N ALA A 373 5.93 25.62 7.35
CA ALA A 373 7.02 24.97 8.10
C ALA A 373 8.25 25.87 8.34
N LEU A 374 8.25 27.12 7.87
CA LEU A 374 9.35 28.08 8.03
C LEU A 374 9.41 28.79 9.40
N THR A 375 8.55 28.47 10.37
CA THR A 375 8.51 29.21 11.67
C THR A 375 8.64 28.37 12.95
N ALA A 376 8.98 27.07 12.88
CA ALA A 376 9.12 26.24 14.08
C ALA A 376 10.46 25.50 14.23
N ALA A 377 11.53 25.97 13.57
CA ALA A 377 12.86 25.38 13.68
C ALA A 377 13.97 26.42 13.94
N VAL A 378 13.74 27.41 14.80
CA VAL A 378 14.78 28.10 15.59
C VAL A 378 14.12 28.66 16.85
N GLY A 379 14.31 28.01 18.00
CA GLY A 379 13.86 28.46 19.31
C GLY A 379 14.57 27.70 20.41
#